data_AF-A0A3P6RAI8-F1
#
_entry.id   AF-A0A3P6RAI8-F1
#
_cell.length_a   1.000
_cell.length_b   1.000
_cell.length_c   1.000
_cell.angle_alpha   90.00
_cell.angle_beta   90.00
_cell.angle_gamma   90.00
#
_symmetry.space_group_name_H-M   'P 1'
#
loop_
_entity.id
_entity.type
_entity.pdbx_description
1 polymer ?
#
loop_
_entity_poly.entity_id
_entity_poly.type
_entity_poly.pdbx_seq_one_letter_code
_entity_poly.pdbx_strand_id
1 'polypeptide(L)'
;MLNFVPGFDGHTAIRQWIVEAKIADSSVFQVIYNVSAPKARSIPVEGLRPYTRYQLRLIAENVRGRGAPSEPSVAFETKQTNPETPASRLYAEPLSATSLSLSWTPLLANQWNGQPKGYLILYREVGTDHWHEVRIPSLRASDFTLRDLQPYTSYEVQLFAENMFGRSSSSGTSEAKYDEAFLKHETVVWMKEILQDLRRGAIGTTKKCPS
;
A
#
# COMPACT_ATOMS: atom_id res chain seq x y z
N MET A 1 17.87 7.27 -19.73
CA MET A 1 18.63 8.39 -20.33
C MET A 1 17.72 9.11 -21.30
N LEU A 2 17.62 10.44 -21.20
CA LEU A 2 16.96 11.30 -22.18
C LEU A 2 18.03 11.92 -23.08
N ASN A 3 18.01 11.58 -24.37
CA ASN A 3 18.97 12.07 -25.36
C ASN A 3 18.39 13.27 -26.10
N PHE A 4 19.20 14.28 -26.38
CA PHE A 4 18.75 15.51 -27.06
C PHE A 4 19.89 16.22 -27.79
N VAL A 5 19.50 17.11 -28.71
CA VAL A 5 20.40 18.05 -29.37
C VAL A 5 20.10 19.44 -28.80
N PRO A 6 21.07 20.13 -28.17
CA PRO A 6 20.86 21.48 -27.67
C PRO A 6 20.40 22.43 -28.79
N GLY A 7 19.38 23.22 -28.51
CA GLY A 7 18.93 24.30 -29.39
C GLY A 7 19.84 25.53 -29.33
N PHE A 8 19.40 26.62 -29.96
CA PHE A 8 20.10 27.90 -29.93
C PHE A 8 20.16 28.47 -28.50
N ASP A 9 21.35 28.89 -28.06
CA ASP A 9 21.63 29.30 -26.66
C ASP A 9 21.39 30.80 -26.38
N GLY A 10 20.92 31.56 -27.38
CA GLY A 10 20.67 32.99 -27.23
C GLY A 10 21.95 33.83 -27.07
N HIS A 11 23.10 33.30 -27.52
CA HIS A 11 24.45 33.88 -27.39
C HIS A 11 24.97 33.94 -25.95
N THR A 12 24.39 33.19 -25.03
CA THR A 12 24.89 33.06 -23.65
C THR A 12 24.91 31.59 -23.27
N ALA A 13 26.02 31.14 -22.69
CA ALA A 13 26.19 29.73 -22.32
C ALA A 13 25.04 29.25 -21.43
N ILE A 14 24.49 28.09 -21.79
CA ILE A 14 23.55 27.35 -20.94
C ILE A 14 24.24 27.09 -19.59
N ARG A 15 23.51 27.27 -18.49
CA ARG A 15 23.96 26.97 -17.13
C ARG A 15 23.46 25.61 -16.68
N GLN A 16 22.16 25.36 -16.88
CA GLN A 16 21.52 24.13 -16.46
C GLN A 16 20.37 23.74 -17.39
N TRP A 17 19.96 22.48 -17.25
CA TRP A 17 18.78 21.93 -17.87
C TRP A 17 17.73 21.64 -16.80
N ILE A 18 16.50 22.06 -17.06
CA ILE A 18 15.35 21.76 -16.21
C ILE A 18 14.58 20.63 -16.89
N VAL A 19 14.37 19.54 -16.16
CA VAL A 19 13.63 18.38 -16.67
C VAL A 19 12.22 18.44 -16.13
N GLU A 20 11.27 18.53 -17.05
CA GLU A 20 9.85 18.46 -16.72
C GLU A 20 9.26 17.13 -17.18
N ALA A 21 8.31 16.61 -16.40
CA ALA A 21 7.54 15.44 -16.74
C ALA A 21 6.05 15.73 -16.59
N LYS A 22 5.24 15.08 -17.42
CA LYS A 22 3.81 14.92 -17.18
C LYS A 22 3.45 13.45 -17.20
N ILE A 23 2.53 13.07 -16.32
CA ILE A 23 1.88 11.77 -16.39
C ILE A 23 0.89 11.81 -17.56
N ALA A 24 0.72 10.71 -18.30
CA ALA A 24 -0.01 10.69 -19.58
C ALA A 24 -1.41 11.36 -19.53
N ASP A 25 -2.16 11.18 -18.44
CA ASP A 25 -3.51 11.74 -18.29
C ASP A 25 -3.51 13.20 -17.79
N SER A 26 -2.35 13.75 -17.47
CA SER A 26 -2.19 15.14 -17.05
C SER A 26 -1.90 16.04 -18.25
N SER A 27 -2.52 17.22 -18.27
CA SER A 27 -2.14 18.30 -19.19
C SER A 27 -0.97 19.15 -18.68
N VAL A 28 -0.52 18.91 -17.44
CA VAL A 28 0.44 19.79 -16.74
C VAL A 28 1.80 19.12 -16.66
N PHE A 29 2.82 19.78 -17.21
CA PHE A 29 4.22 19.45 -16.96
C PHE A 29 4.66 20.02 -15.62
N GLN A 30 5.36 19.21 -14.83
CA GLN A 30 5.95 19.60 -13.56
C GLN A 30 7.46 19.41 -13.61
N VAL A 31 8.19 20.30 -12.97
CA VAL A 31 9.64 20.16 -12.78
C VAL A 31 9.90 18.95 -11.89
N ILE A 32 10.69 18.01 -12.38
CA ILE A 32 11.13 16.85 -11.62
C ILE A 32 12.48 17.14 -10.95
N TYR A 33 13.44 17.67 -11.70
CA TYR A 33 14.76 18.07 -11.18
C TYR A 33 15.52 18.97 -12.18
N ASN A 34 16.58 19.60 -11.67
CA ASN A 34 17.50 20.45 -12.44
C ASN A 34 18.88 19.80 -12.54
N VAL A 35 19.56 20.00 -13.67
CA VAL A 35 20.87 19.40 -13.95
C VAL A 35 21.85 20.46 -14.43
N SER A 36 22.89 20.68 -13.64
CA SER A 36 24.01 21.56 -13.99
C SER A 36 24.98 20.84 -14.93
N ALA A 37 24.57 20.64 -16.18
CA ALA A 37 25.37 19.97 -17.20
C ALA A 37 25.27 20.71 -18.55
N PRO A 38 25.95 21.87 -18.68
CA PRO A 38 25.71 22.81 -19.78
C PRO A 38 26.11 22.28 -21.16
N LYS A 39 27.00 21.29 -21.21
CA LYS A 39 27.46 20.62 -22.46
C LYS A 39 26.83 19.24 -22.69
N ALA A 40 25.88 18.83 -21.84
CA ALA A 40 25.26 17.51 -21.96
C ALA A 40 24.48 17.38 -23.27
N ARG A 41 24.51 16.17 -23.83
CA ARG A 41 23.63 15.71 -24.93
C ARG A 41 22.71 14.57 -24.49
N SER A 42 22.85 14.16 -23.23
CA SER A 42 22.06 13.13 -22.60
C SER A 42 22.00 13.38 -21.10
N ILE A 43 20.83 13.22 -20.49
CA ILE A 43 20.62 13.42 -19.05
C ILE A 43 19.96 12.16 -18.45
N PRO A 44 20.45 11.64 -17.30
CA PRO A 44 19.77 10.61 -16.54
C PRO A 44 18.53 11.18 -15.86
N VAL A 45 17.37 10.56 -16.07
CA VAL A 45 16.10 11.02 -15.49
C VAL A 45 15.78 10.18 -14.26
N GLU A 46 15.68 10.86 -13.12
CA GLU A 46 15.46 10.27 -11.80
C GLU A 46 14.16 10.82 -11.18
N GLY A 47 13.72 10.24 -10.06
CA GLY A 47 12.53 10.70 -9.33
C GLY A 47 11.19 10.40 -10.01
N LEU A 48 11.18 9.57 -11.07
CA LEU A 48 9.95 9.08 -11.69
C LEU A 48 9.33 7.96 -10.85
N ARG A 49 7.99 7.91 -10.82
CA ARG A 49 7.26 6.84 -10.14
C ARG A 49 7.36 5.54 -10.94
N PRO A 50 7.47 4.37 -10.29
CA PRO A 50 7.36 3.06 -10.95
C PRO A 50 6.03 2.87 -11.66
N TYR A 51 6.01 2.01 -12.69
CA TYR A 51 4.81 1.62 -13.44
C TYR A 51 3.88 2.80 -13.79
N THR A 52 4.49 3.90 -14.24
CA THR A 52 3.80 5.15 -14.54
C THR A 52 4.21 5.62 -15.92
N ARG A 53 3.20 6.00 -16.71
CA ARG A 53 3.40 6.48 -18.08
C ARG A 53 3.69 7.98 -18.09
N TYR A 54 4.83 8.37 -18.65
CA TYR A 54 5.32 9.75 -18.69
C TYR A 54 5.57 10.25 -20.12
N GLN A 55 5.47 11.56 -20.29
CA GLN A 55 6.18 12.30 -21.34
C GLN A 55 7.11 13.32 -20.66
N LEU A 56 8.30 13.49 -21.21
CA LEU A 56 9.32 14.41 -20.70
C LEU A 56 9.56 15.56 -21.66
N ARG A 57 9.97 16.71 -21.15
CA ARG A 57 10.53 17.80 -21.96
C ARG A 57 11.67 18.49 -21.21
N LEU A 58 12.51 19.18 -21.95
CA LEU A 58 13.65 19.91 -21.42
C LEU A 58 13.47 21.41 -21.60
N ILE A 59 13.95 22.18 -20.62
CA ILE A 59 14.08 23.63 -20.71
C ILE A 59 15.54 23.97 -20.44
N ALA A 60 16.17 24.70 -21.37
CA ALA A 60 17.50 25.26 -21.16
C ALA A 60 17.38 26.53 -20.30
N GLU A 61 18.28 26.71 -19.34
CA GLU A 61 18.37 27.95 -18.56
C GLU A 61 19.77 28.54 -18.66
N ASN A 62 19.84 29.82 -19.01
CA ASN A 62 21.08 30.59 -19.10
C ASN A 62 21.01 31.81 -18.17
N VAL A 63 21.96 32.75 -18.30
CA VAL A 63 22.02 33.95 -17.44
C VAL A 63 20.81 34.88 -17.58
N ARG A 64 20.08 34.79 -18.70
CA ARG A 64 18.88 35.58 -19.00
C ARG A 64 17.61 34.90 -18.48
N GLY A 65 17.71 33.65 -18.05
CA GLY A 65 16.59 32.87 -17.53
C GLY A 65 16.29 31.63 -18.37
N ARG A 66 15.06 31.13 -18.23
CA ARG A 66 14.57 29.90 -18.86
C ARG A 66 14.17 30.16 -20.31
N GLY A 67 14.61 29.29 -21.21
CA GLY A 67 14.20 29.27 -22.60
C GLY A 67 12.83 28.62 -22.80
N ALA A 68 12.44 28.47 -24.07
CA ALA A 68 11.25 27.72 -24.43
C ALA A 68 11.43 26.21 -24.11
N PRO A 69 10.37 25.52 -23.67
CA PRO A 69 10.39 24.07 -23.54
C PRO A 69 10.60 23.39 -24.90
N SER A 70 11.29 22.24 -24.89
CA SER A 70 11.35 21.36 -26.05
C SER A 70 9.98 20.75 -26.37
N GLU A 71 9.87 20.15 -27.56
CA GLU A 71 8.81 19.20 -27.83
C GLU A 71 8.84 18.05 -26.80
N PRO A 72 7.67 17.53 -26.36
CA PRO A 72 7.60 16.38 -25.49
C PRO A 72 8.19 15.12 -26.14
N SER A 73 8.77 14.26 -25.32
CA SER A 73 9.17 12.92 -25.74
C SER A 73 7.95 12.07 -26.15
N VAL A 74 8.23 11.00 -26.89
CA VAL A 74 7.29 9.88 -27.01
C VAL A 74 6.96 9.39 -25.59
N ALA A 75 5.70 9.02 -25.37
CA ALA A 75 5.27 8.49 -24.08
C ALA A 75 5.96 7.15 -23.81
N PHE A 76 6.48 6.98 -22.61
CA PHE A 76 7.09 5.74 -22.14
C PHE A 76 6.56 5.37 -20.75
N GLU A 77 6.71 4.11 -20.37
CA GLU A 77 6.33 3.62 -19.04
C GLU A 77 7.58 3.21 -18.26
N THR A 78 7.63 3.60 -17.00
CA THR A 78 8.70 3.18 -16.08
C THR A 78 8.52 1.71 -15.68
N LYS A 79 9.63 1.05 -15.32
CA LYS A 79 9.59 -0.35 -14.90
C LYS A 79 8.76 -0.54 -13.62
N GLN A 80 8.24 -1.74 -13.45
CA GLN A 80 7.58 -2.16 -12.21
C GLN A 80 8.61 -2.40 -11.10
N THR A 81 8.18 -2.21 -9.86
CA THR A 81 8.93 -2.57 -8.65
C THR A 81 7.98 -3.22 -7.64
N ASN A 82 8.47 -3.63 -6.46
CA ASN A 82 7.59 -4.06 -5.38
C ASN A 82 6.61 -2.93 -5.00
N PRO A 83 5.37 -3.28 -4.59
CA PRO A 83 4.42 -2.32 -4.03
C PRO A 83 4.99 -1.65 -2.77
N GLU A 84 4.45 -0.48 -2.43
CA GLU A 84 4.66 0.11 -1.11
C GLU A 84 4.03 -0.78 -0.03
N THR A 85 4.54 -0.67 1.20
CA THR A 85 3.94 -1.32 2.36
C THR A 85 2.59 -0.66 2.69
N PRO A 86 1.53 -1.42 2.99
CA PRO A 86 0.28 -0.86 3.51
C PRO A 86 0.54 0.10 4.68
N ALA A 87 0.02 1.34 4.58
CA ALA A 87 0.49 2.48 5.37
C ALA A 87 0.14 2.41 6.87
N SER A 88 -0.92 1.68 7.25
CA SER A 88 -1.26 1.42 8.66
C SER A 88 -0.68 0.09 9.11
N ARG A 89 -0.29 0.02 10.39
CA ARG A 89 -0.01 -1.26 11.04
C ARG A 89 -1.28 -2.09 10.95
N LEU A 90 -1.15 -3.31 10.45
CA LEU A 90 -2.21 -4.31 10.48
C LEU A 90 -2.80 -4.35 11.89
N TYR A 91 -4.07 -4.03 12.05
CA TYR A 91 -4.75 -4.16 13.33
C TYR A 91 -5.43 -5.52 13.36
N ALA A 92 -5.18 -6.29 14.42
CA ALA A 92 -5.74 -7.62 14.61
C ALA A 92 -6.42 -7.66 15.97
N GLU A 93 -7.71 -8.00 15.99
CA GLU A 93 -8.48 -8.16 17.22
C GLU A 93 -9.26 -9.48 17.21
N PRO A 94 -9.41 -10.13 18.38
CA PRO A 94 -10.31 -11.27 18.54
C PRO A 94 -11.75 -10.93 18.16
N LEU A 95 -12.38 -11.79 17.35
CA LEU A 95 -13.81 -11.71 17.03
C LEU A 95 -14.60 -12.86 17.68
N SER A 96 -14.01 -14.05 17.76
CA SER A 96 -14.53 -15.21 18.50
C SER A 96 -13.38 -16.13 18.88
N ALA A 97 -13.62 -17.14 19.72
CA ALA A 97 -12.61 -18.10 20.16
C ALA A 97 -11.85 -18.78 18.99
N THR A 98 -12.41 -18.74 17.78
CA THR A 98 -11.86 -19.35 16.56
C THR A 98 -11.68 -18.36 15.41
N SER A 99 -11.75 -17.05 15.67
CA SER A 99 -11.61 -16.05 14.61
C SER A 99 -10.97 -14.72 15.04
N LEU A 100 -10.21 -14.12 14.12
CA LEU A 100 -9.60 -12.80 14.26
C LEU A 100 -10.13 -11.85 13.18
N SER A 101 -10.54 -10.66 13.59
CA SER A 101 -10.82 -9.55 12.69
C SER A 101 -9.53 -8.79 12.40
N LEU A 102 -9.21 -8.61 11.12
CA LEU A 102 -8.06 -7.86 10.65
C LEU A 102 -8.53 -6.60 9.93
N SER A 103 -7.84 -5.48 10.13
CA SER A 103 -8.07 -4.25 9.39
C SER A 103 -6.79 -3.51 9.03
N TRP A 104 -6.80 -2.81 7.90
CA TRP A 104 -5.69 -2.03 7.35
C TRP A 104 -6.18 -0.95 6.38
N THR A 105 -5.26 -0.08 5.97
CA THR A 105 -5.52 0.98 4.98
C THR A 105 -5.16 0.48 3.58
N PRO A 106 -6.11 0.47 2.62
CA PRO A 106 -5.81 0.07 1.26
C PRO A 106 -4.77 0.99 0.59
N LEU A 107 -3.93 0.43 -0.27
CA LEU A 107 -3.01 1.18 -1.11
C LEU A 107 -3.74 2.01 -2.16
N LEU A 108 -3.28 3.23 -2.36
CA LEU A 108 -3.65 4.07 -3.50
C LEU A 108 -3.11 3.47 -4.80
N ALA A 109 -3.73 3.81 -5.93
CA ALA A 109 -3.37 3.27 -7.24
C ALA A 109 -1.87 3.44 -7.59
N ASN A 110 -1.28 4.58 -7.22
CA ASN A 110 0.13 4.90 -7.46
C ASN A 110 1.11 4.25 -6.48
N GLN A 111 0.64 3.53 -5.47
CA GLN A 111 1.48 2.83 -4.48
C GLN A 111 1.68 1.35 -4.83
N TRP A 112 0.94 0.84 -5.81
CA TRP A 112 1.09 -0.55 -6.27
C TRP A 112 2.36 -0.77 -7.07
N ASN A 113 2.96 0.28 -7.65
CA ASN A 113 4.24 0.25 -8.38
C ASN A 113 4.36 -0.83 -9.48
N GLY A 114 3.24 -1.38 -9.94
CA GLY A 114 3.18 -2.50 -10.88
C GLY A 114 1.74 -2.95 -11.08
N GLN A 115 1.55 -3.98 -11.91
CA GLN A 115 0.23 -4.56 -12.13
C GLN A 115 -0.23 -5.29 -10.85
N PRO A 116 -1.28 -4.79 -10.17
CA PRO A 116 -1.62 -5.25 -8.83
C PRO A 116 -2.28 -6.64 -8.86
N LYS A 117 -1.97 -7.47 -7.85
CA LYS A 117 -2.64 -8.76 -7.61
C LYS A 117 -3.55 -8.75 -6.39
N GLY A 118 -3.29 -7.88 -5.41
CA GLY A 118 -4.06 -7.77 -4.17
C GLY A 118 -3.19 -7.87 -2.93
N TYR A 119 -3.77 -8.29 -1.81
CA TYR A 119 -3.08 -8.44 -0.54
C TYR A 119 -2.79 -9.91 -0.22
N LEU A 120 -1.73 -10.13 0.56
CA LEU A 120 -1.33 -11.42 1.10
C LEU A 120 -1.26 -11.30 2.62
N ILE A 121 -2.01 -12.14 3.32
CA ILE A 121 -1.92 -12.32 4.76
C ILE A 121 -1.13 -13.59 5.02
N LEU A 122 -0.09 -13.48 5.84
CA LEU A 122 0.59 -14.61 6.43
C LEU A 122 0.21 -14.67 7.91
N TYR A 123 -0.16 -15.83 8.41
CA TYR A 123 -0.38 -16.01 9.84
C TYR A 123 0.19 -17.35 10.34
N ARG A 124 0.60 -17.39 11.60
CA ARG A 124 1.09 -18.60 12.25
C ARG A 124 0.82 -18.57 13.75
N GLU A 125 0.81 -19.74 14.36
CA GLU A 125 0.81 -19.85 15.82
C GLU A 125 2.15 -19.34 16.38
N VAL A 126 2.09 -18.54 17.44
CA VAL A 126 3.29 -18.02 18.10
C VAL A 126 4.18 -19.18 18.54
N GLY A 127 5.46 -19.12 18.20
CA GLY A 127 6.44 -20.17 18.52
C GLY A 127 6.51 -21.31 17.49
N THR A 128 5.72 -21.26 16.43
CA THR A 128 5.83 -22.18 15.28
C THR A 128 6.57 -21.53 14.11
N ASP A 129 7.10 -22.33 13.18
CA ASP A 129 7.77 -21.85 11.97
C ASP A 129 6.91 -21.94 10.70
N HIS A 130 5.71 -22.52 10.82
CA HIS A 130 4.83 -22.75 9.68
C HIS A 130 3.86 -21.59 9.46
N TRP A 131 4.05 -20.85 8.38
CA TRP A 131 3.13 -19.79 7.97
C TRP A 131 2.02 -20.33 7.07
N HIS A 132 0.79 -19.98 7.40
CA HIS A 132 -0.37 -20.11 6.54
C HIS A 132 -0.55 -18.87 5.67
N GLU A 133 -1.02 -19.04 4.44
CA GLU A 133 -1.21 -17.94 3.47
C GLU A 133 -2.68 -17.74 3.11
N VAL A 134 -3.10 -16.47 3.02
CA VAL A 134 -4.39 -16.08 2.46
C VAL A 134 -4.20 -14.94 1.47
N ARG A 135 -4.68 -15.11 0.23
CA ARG A 135 -4.64 -14.08 -0.81
C ARG A 135 -5.99 -13.41 -0.96
N ILE A 136 -5.98 -12.07 -1.01
CA ILE A 136 -7.16 -11.22 -1.16
C ILE A 136 -7.02 -10.43 -2.46
N PRO A 137 -7.68 -10.85 -3.56
CA PRO A 137 -7.55 -10.19 -4.86
C PRO A 137 -8.12 -8.77 -4.92
N SER A 138 -8.93 -8.38 -3.93
CA SER A 138 -9.55 -7.06 -3.89
C SER A 138 -8.54 -5.98 -3.50
N LEU A 139 -8.27 -5.04 -4.42
CA LEU A 139 -7.32 -3.94 -4.21
C LEU A 139 -7.81 -2.91 -3.16
N ARG A 140 -9.12 -2.88 -2.95
CA ARG A 140 -9.79 -1.96 -2.01
C ARG A 140 -10.11 -2.62 -0.66
N ALA A 141 -9.77 -3.89 -0.47
CA ALA A 141 -9.98 -4.56 0.81
C ALA A 141 -9.26 -3.78 1.91
N SER A 142 -10.02 -3.49 2.96
CA SER A 142 -9.59 -2.81 4.18
C SER A 142 -9.63 -3.72 5.40
N ASP A 143 -10.19 -4.91 5.25
CA ASP A 143 -10.46 -5.84 6.34
C ASP A 143 -10.55 -7.28 5.83
N PHE A 144 -10.36 -8.21 6.76
CA PHE A 144 -10.53 -9.65 6.55
C PHE A 144 -10.75 -10.37 7.88
N THR A 145 -11.61 -11.39 7.91
CA THR A 145 -11.76 -12.26 9.09
C THR A 145 -11.02 -13.57 8.87
N LEU A 146 -9.96 -13.81 9.63
CA LEU A 146 -9.38 -15.15 9.75
C LEU A 146 -10.32 -16.03 10.57
N ARG A 147 -10.62 -17.22 10.08
CA ARG A 147 -11.55 -18.19 10.70
C ARG A 147 -10.85 -19.52 10.91
N ASP A 148 -11.54 -20.43 11.61
CA ASP A 148 -11.09 -21.80 11.86
C ASP A 148 -9.74 -21.85 12.62
N LEU A 149 -9.52 -20.85 13.48
CA LEU A 149 -8.35 -20.76 14.35
C LEU A 149 -8.53 -21.62 15.59
N GLN A 150 -7.42 -22.04 16.20
CA GLN A 150 -7.44 -22.82 17.43
C GLN A 150 -7.77 -21.92 18.63
N PRO A 151 -8.76 -22.29 19.47
CA PRO A 151 -9.01 -21.60 20.73
C PRO A 151 -7.78 -21.56 21.63
N TYR A 152 -7.68 -20.52 22.45
CA TYR A 152 -6.57 -20.31 23.42
C TYR A 152 -5.18 -20.26 22.78
N THR A 153 -5.09 -19.96 21.49
CA THR A 153 -3.83 -19.91 20.74
C THR A 153 -3.51 -18.49 20.33
N SER A 154 -2.26 -18.07 20.52
CA SER A 154 -1.80 -16.75 20.07
C SER A 154 -1.27 -16.86 18.64
N TYR A 155 -1.61 -15.88 17.80
CA TYR A 155 -1.21 -15.85 16.40
C TYR A 155 -0.37 -14.61 16.09
N GLU A 156 0.70 -14.81 15.33
CA GLU A 156 1.40 -13.73 14.63
C GLU A 156 0.77 -13.57 13.24
N VAL A 157 0.42 -12.33 12.89
CA VAL A 157 -0.14 -12.02 11.57
C VAL A 157 0.68 -10.93 10.89
N GLN A 158 0.95 -11.13 9.60
CA GLN A 158 1.65 -10.20 8.73
C GLN A 158 0.82 -9.93 7.47
N LEU A 159 0.78 -8.66 7.05
CA LEU A 159 0.11 -8.24 5.82
C LEU A 159 1.12 -7.68 4.82
N PHE A 160 0.93 -8.06 3.56
CA PHE A 160 1.72 -7.62 2.42
C PHE A 160 0.79 -7.17 1.28
N ALA A 161 1.25 -6.25 0.45
CA ALA A 161 0.68 -6.02 -0.88
C ALA A 161 1.48 -6.80 -1.94
N GLU A 162 0.81 -7.36 -2.95
CA GLU A 162 1.45 -8.13 -4.03
C GLU A 162 1.08 -7.57 -5.41
N ASN A 163 2.07 -7.44 -6.29
CA ASN A 163 1.89 -7.14 -7.71
C ASN A 163 2.60 -8.21 -8.57
N MET A 164 2.61 -8.03 -9.90
CA MET A 164 3.28 -8.96 -10.82
C MET A 164 4.80 -9.02 -10.66
N PHE A 165 5.43 -8.00 -10.06
CA PHE A 165 6.87 -7.98 -9.77
C PHE A 165 7.21 -8.73 -8.48
N GLY A 166 6.40 -8.55 -7.43
CA GLY A 166 6.62 -9.19 -6.13
C GLY A 166 5.75 -8.62 -5.02
N ARG A 167 6.15 -8.88 -3.76
CA ARG A 167 5.46 -8.43 -2.56
C ARG A 167 6.15 -7.24 -1.88
N SER A 168 5.41 -6.40 -1.18
CA SER A 168 5.96 -5.33 -0.33
C SER A 168 6.77 -5.89 0.84
N SER A 169 7.33 -5.02 1.67
CA SER A 169 7.69 -5.38 3.05
C SER A 169 6.42 -5.63 3.88
N SER A 170 6.56 -6.30 5.03
CA SER A 170 5.44 -6.50 5.96
C SER A 170 5.01 -5.16 6.57
N SER A 171 3.70 -4.96 6.76
CA SER A 171 3.13 -3.83 7.53
C SER A 171 3.46 -3.86 9.03
N GLY A 172 4.23 -4.85 9.48
CA GLY A 172 4.48 -5.18 10.88
C GLY A 172 3.78 -6.47 11.29
N THR A 173 4.27 -7.07 12.36
CA THR A 173 3.61 -8.22 12.99
C THR A 173 2.65 -7.70 14.05
N SER A 174 1.41 -8.15 14.00
CA SER A 174 0.46 -7.96 15.09
C SER A 174 0.25 -9.29 15.78
N GLU A 175 0.43 -9.28 17.09
CA GLU A 175 0.15 -10.43 17.95
C GLU A 175 -1.23 -10.21 18.56
N ALA A 176 -2.19 -11.07 18.21
CA ALA A 176 -3.45 -11.12 18.91
C ALA A 176 -3.33 -12.17 20.01
N LYS A 177 -3.25 -11.72 21.27
CA LYS A 177 -3.32 -12.60 22.43
C LYS A 177 -4.76 -12.80 22.85
N TYR A 178 -5.15 -14.06 22.96
CA TYR A 178 -6.38 -14.46 23.62
C TYR A 178 -6.14 -14.49 25.14
N ASP A 179 -6.91 -13.71 25.90
CA ASP A 179 -6.95 -13.75 27.37
C ASP A 179 -8.32 -14.30 27.82
N GLU A 180 -8.32 -15.13 28.86
CA GLU A 180 -9.53 -15.66 29.52
C GLU A 180 -10.56 -14.57 29.85
N ALA A 181 -10.11 -13.32 30.04
CA ALA A 181 -10.97 -12.18 30.30
C ALA A 181 -12.04 -11.94 29.22
N PHE A 182 -11.77 -12.27 27.95
CA PHE A 182 -12.72 -12.06 26.85
C PHE A 182 -13.87 -13.07 26.91
N LEU A 183 -13.57 -14.35 27.17
CA LEU A 183 -14.57 -15.39 27.42
C LEU A 183 -15.40 -15.06 28.67
N LYS A 184 -14.78 -14.49 29.71
CA LYS A 184 -15.48 -14.00 30.91
C LYS A 184 -16.40 -12.82 30.59
N HIS A 185 -16.01 -11.91 29.69
CA HIS A 185 -16.87 -10.80 29.29
C HIS A 185 -18.06 -11.27 28.43
N GLU A 186 -17.84 -12.13 27.44
CA GLU A 186 -18.92 -12.73 26.64
C GLU A 186 -19.88 -13.55 27.52
N THR A 187 -19.36 -14.39 28.42
CA THR A 187 -20.22 -15.15 29.35
C THR A 187 -20.95 -14.23 30.34
N VAL A 188 -20.34 -13.13 30.81
CA VAL A 188 -21.02 -12.16 31.69
C VAL A 188 -22.10 -11.37 30.95
N VAL A 189 -21.87 -10.96 29.70
CA VAL A 189 -22.87 -10.30 28.85
C VAL A 189 -24.02 -11.27 28.57
N TRP A 190 -23.70 -12.49 28.17
CA TRP A 190 -24.68 -13.56 27.91
C TRP A 190 -25.49 -13.91 29.17
N MET A 191 -24.85 -14.03 30.34
CA MET A 191 -25.55 -14.23 31.61
C MET A 191 -26.47 -13.06 31.97
N LYS A 192 -26.05 -11.81 31.72
CA LYS A 192 -26.90 -10.63 31.95
C LYS A 192 -28.14 -10.63 31.06
N GLU A 193 -28.02 -11.04 29.80
CA GLU A 193 -29.15 -11.15 28.88
C GLU A 193 -30.14 -12.24 29.32
N ILE A 194 -29.64 -13.42 29.70
CA ILE A 194 -30.49 -14.50 30.25
C ILE A 194 -31.23 -14.04 31.51
N LEU A 195 -30.53 -13.36 32.42
CA LEU A 195 -31.15 -12.82 33.64
C LEU A 195 -32.20 -11.75 33.32
N GLN A 196 -32.01 -10.93 32.29
CA GLN A 196 -33.02 -9.97 31.83
C GLN A 196 -34.24 -10.68 31.22
N ASP A 197 -34.04 -11.73 30.42
CA ASP A 197 -35.11 -12.51 29.80
C ASP A 197 -35.95 -13.26 30.85
N LEU A 198 -35.29 -13.86 31.85
CA LEU A 198 -35.94 -14.48 33.01
C LEU A 198 -36.76 -13.47 33.82
N ARG A 199 -36.23 -12.27 34.05
CA ARG A 199 -36.95 -11.18 34.76
C ARG A 199 -38.17 -10.67 33.98
N ARG A 200 -38.16 -10.80 32.65
CA ARG A 200 -39.26 -10.40 31.76
C ARG A 200 -40.31 -11.51 31.56
N GLY A 201 -40.15 -12.67 32.21
CA GLY A 201 -41.11 -13.78 32.12
C GLY A 201 -41.11 -14.49 30.77
N ALA A 202 -40.07 -14.30 29.94
CA ALA A 202 -39.93 -14.97 28.65
C ALA A 202 -39.44 -16.41 28.85
N ILE A 203 -40.36 -17.32 29.21
CA ILE A 203 -40.07 -18.75 29.33
C ILE A 203 -40.14 -19.36 27.92
N GLY A 204 -39.00 -19.73 27.33
CA GLY A 204 -39.03 -20.66 26.18
C GLY A 204 -37.92 -20.63 25.13
N THR A 205 -36.88 -19.79 25.19
CA THR A 205 -35.79 -19.88 24.20
C THR A 205 -34.52 -20.44 24.83
N THR A 206 -34.14 -21.66 24.44
CA THR A 206 -32.81 -22.20 24.71
C THR A 206 -31.79 -21.43 23.88
N LYS A 207 -31.30 -20.30 24.41
CA LYS A 207 -30.12 -19.62 23.87
C LYS A 207 -28.92 -20.53 24.13
N LYS A 208 -28.28 -21.01 23.05
CA LYS A 208 -27.04 -21.81 23.16
C LYS A 208 -25.94 -20.95 23.79
N CYS A 209 -25.11 -21.56 24.63
CA CYS A 209 -23.89 -20.92 25.12
C CYS A 209 -23.01 -20.51 23.93
N PRO A 210 -22.25 -19.40 24.04
CA PRO A 210 -21.14 -19.16 23.13
C PRO A 210 -20.19 -20.36 23.19
N SER A 211 -19.77 -20.84 22.02
CA SER A 211 -18.81 -21.94 21.85
C SER A 211 -17.38 -21.42 21.84
#